data_AF-E3CTU7-F1
#
_entry.id   AF-E3CTU7-F1
#
_cell.length_a   1.000
_cell.length_b   1.000
_cell.length_c   1.000
_cell.angle_alpha   90.00
_cell.angle_beta   90.00
_cell.angle_gamma   90.00
#
_symmetry.space_group_name_H-M   'P 1'
#
loop_
_entity.id
_entity.type
_entity.pdbx_description
1 polymer ?
#
loop_
_entity_poly.entity_id
_entity_poly.type
_entity_poly.pdbx_seq_one_letter_code
_entity_poly.pdbx_strand_id
1 'polypeptide(L)'
;TSAVGGALSANNCHDIHHGFDVYPNLTAVSLAQSTDTPLTATMPRSAWKCCCWNASNQAEEVECRCEGDGLNRVPQTLTLPIQRLTIASAGLPRLRHTGLKVYGSTLLDVAFTDCLQLELIQDGAFANLTLLRTIYITNAPKLTFLSKDVFLGISDTVDIIRIINSGLTRVPDLGHLPPHNILQMIDLDNNQITRIGSKSIKVKTAQLILTNNEISYVDDSAFFGSKIAKLSLKENKKLQMMHPNAFDGIIDITELDLSSTSLVGLPSAGLQNIEALYIQNTHTLKTILSIYNFRNLQRAYLTHSFHCCAFQFPSRHDPQRHAQRMLEIEKWRKQCKSDSGTRKERSTLDNPFNMPEDFGSFGGTDDSATDITPITFASFDYMADDTMNKGTFHEKIILNPGDDSSAELCGNFTFRKPNIECYPMPNDLNPCEDVMGYQ
;
A
#
# COMPACT_ATOMS: atom_id res chain seq x y z
N THR A 1 6.58 -49.84 18.56
CA THR A 1 5.48 -48.89 18.89
C THR A 1 5.76 -48.26 20.24
N SER A 2 6.63 -47.25 20.28
CA SER A 2 6.79 -46.35 21.43
C SER A 2 7.55 -45.09 20.99
N ALA A 3 7.04 -43.94 21.44
CA ALA A 3 7.68 -42.61 21.59
C ALA A 3 6.53 -41.59 21.63
N VAL A 4 5.76 -41.54 22.73
CA VAL A 4 5.94 -40.55 23.81
C VAL A 4 5.79 -39.13 23.27
N GLY A 5 4.54 -38.66 23.20
CA GLY A 5 4.22 -37.23 23.18
C GLY A 5 4.59 -36.63 24.52
N GLY A 6 5.69 -35.87 24.56
CA GLY A 6 6.04 -35.02 25.68
C GLY A 6 5.29 -33.70 25.58
N ALA A 7 4.26 -33.52 26.40
CA ALA A 7 3.70 -32.20 26.64
C ALA A 7 4.81 -31.28 27.20
N LEU A 8 5.06 -30.16 26.53
CA LEU A 8 5.98 -29.11 27.01
C LEU A 8 5.49 -28.66 28.39
N SER A 9 6.28 -28.98 29.42
CA SER A 9 5.95 -28.69 30.82
C SER A 9 5.93 -27.18 31.07
N ALA A 10 5.19 -26.78 32.10
CA ALA A 10 4.83 -25.40 32.45
C ALA A 10 5.97 -24.42 32.80
N ASN A 11 7.25 -24.69 32.48
CA ASN A 11 8.40 -23.81 32.78
C ASN A 11 9.43 -23.72 31.62
N ASN A 12 9.00 -23.41 30.40
CA ASN A 12 9.91 -23.05 29.28
C ASN A 12 10.37 -21.58 29.34
N CYS A 13 10.56 -21.05 30.56
CA CYS A 13 11.00 -19.68 30.78
C CYS A 13 12.45 -19.68 31.28
N HIS A 14 13.36 -19.12 30.50
CA HIS A 14 14.75 -18.88 30.84
C HIS A 14 14.91 -17.49 31.47
N ASP A 15 15.79 -17.33 32.44
CA ASP A 15 16.06 -16.07 33.13
C ASP A 15 17.56 -15.70 33.11
N ILE A 16 17.91 -14.63 33.81
CA ILE A 16 19.29 -14.13 33.95
C ILE A 16 20.30 -15.18 34.43
N HIS A 17 19.87 -16.22 35.14
CA HIS A 17 20.73 -17.29 35.66
C HIS A 17 20.96 -18.44 34.67
N HIS A 18 20.14 -18.54 33.61
CA HIS A 18 20.20 -19.60 32.60
C HIS A 18 20.47 -19.08 31.18
N GLY A 19 20.78 -17.79 31.05
CA GLY A 19 20.65 -17.06 29.78
C GLY A 19 21.87 -16.26 29.31
N PHE A 20 22.90 -16.12 30.13
CA PHE A 20 24.20 -15.60 29.70
C PHE A 20 25.23 -16.70 29.86
N ASP A 21 26.11 -16.88 28.87
CA ASP A 21 27.23 -17.82 28.94
C ASP A 21 27.97 -17.66 30.27
N VAL A 22 27.93 -18.70 31.13
CA VAL A 22 28.87 -18.84 32.23
C VAL A 22 29.60 -20.17 32.07
N TYR A 23 30.77 -20.10 31.46
CA TYR A 23 31.94 -20.79 32.00
C TYR A 23 33.07 -19.75 32.06
N PRO A 24 33.68 -19.53 33.24
CA PRO A 24 34.48 -20.57 33.86
C PRO A 24 34.17 -20.81 35.36
N ASN A 25 34.57 -22.00 35.81
CA ASN A 25 34.68 -22.49 37.19
C ASN A 25 34.78 -21.40 38.28
N LEU A 26 34.02 -21.58 39.36
CA LEU A 26 34.53 -21.85 40.72
C LEU A 26 33.37 -21.90 41.75
N THR A 27 33.23 -23.08 42.38
CA THR A 27 32.91 -23.34 43.80
C THR A 27 31.97 -22.40 44.59
N ALA A 28 30.83 -22.99 44.99
CA ALA A 28 30.18 -22.96 46.31
C ALA A 28 29.68 -21.62 46.92
N VAL A 29 28.44 -21.60 47.44
CA VAL A 29 28.13 -21.72 48.89
C VAL A 29 26.61 -21.50 49.18
N SER A 30 26.10 -22.41 50.02
CA SER A 30 24.87 -22.58 50.83
C SER A 30 23.74 -21.54 50.97
N LEU A 31 22.50 -22.09 50.94
CA LEU A 31 21.36 -22.01 51.91
C LEU A 31 21.08 -20.73 52.72
N ALA A 32 19.84 -20.24 52.64
CA ALA A 32 19.01 -19.83 53.79
C ALA A 32 17.51 -19.81 53.45
N GLN A 33 16.68 -20.08 54.46
CA GLN A 33 15.24 -20.39 54.42
C GLN A 33 14.32 -19.15 54.60
N SER A 34 13.08 -19.30 54.09
CA SER A 34 11.77 -18.84 54.60
C SER A 34 11.46 -17.34 54.79
N THR A 35 10.38 -16.84 54.19
CA THR A 35 9.06 -16.60 54.84
C THR A 35 8.06 -15.93 53.88
N ASP A 36 6.80 -16.35 53.95
CA ASP A 36 5.66 -15.91 53.13
C ASP A 36 5.27 -14.44 53.36
N THR A 37 5.05 -13.69 52.27
CA THR A 37 4.11 -12.55 52.15
C THR A 37 3.74 -12.36 50.67
N PRO A 38 2.53 -11.89 50.33
CA PRO A 38 2.00 -11.96 48.97
C PRO A 38 2.68 -10.91 48.08
N LEU A 39 3.52 -11.39 47.16
CA LEU A 39 4.23 -10.58 46.18
C LEU A 39 3.27 -10.13 45.07
N THR A 40 2.86 -8.87 45.09
CA THR A 40 2.72 -8.10 43.84
C THR A 40 4.11 -8.06 43.21
N ALA A 41 4.37 -8.98 42.29
CA ALA A 41 5.66 -9.16 41.62
C ALA A 41 5.94 -8.01 40.63
N THR A 42 6.29 -6.84 41.15
CA THR A 42 7.15 -5.90 40.43
C THR A 42 8.51 -6.56 40.27
N MET A 43 8.88 -6.92 39.03
CA MET A 43 10.20 -7.44 38.73
C MET A 43 11.30 -6.49 39.23
N PRO A 44 12.41 -7.02 39.79
CA PRO A 44 13.56 -6.18 40.14
C PRO A 44 14.10 -5.47 38.88
N ARG A 45 14.61 -4.25 39.05
CA ARG A 45 15.11 -3.30 38.02
C ARG A 45 16.31 -3.80 37.15
N SER A 46 16.54 -5.10 37.11
CA SER A 46 17.65 -5.73 36.38
C SER A 46 17.34 -7.18 36.02
N ALA A 47 16.06 -7.59 36.00
CA ALA A 47 15.64 -8.94 35.69
C ALA A 47 15.04 -9.00 34.27
N TRP A 48 15.39 -10.05 33.53
CA TRP A 48 14.77 -10.37 32.25
C TRP A 48 14.33 -11.83 32.24
N LYS A 49 13.31 -12.14 31.44
CA LYS A 49 12.77 -13.49 31.23
C LYS A 49 12.57 -13.75 29.74
N CYS A 50 12.80 -14.98 29.30
CA CYS A 50 12.49 -15.47 27.96
C CYS A 50 11.61 -16.69 28.06
N CYS A 51 10.35 -16.60 27.63
CA CYS A 51 9.43 -17.73 27.63
C CYS A 51 9.20 -18.21 26.21
N CYS A 52 9.24 -19.52 26.00
CA CYS A 52 9.00 -20.16 24.71
C CYS A 52 7.79 -21.09 24.75
N TRP A 53 6.95 -21.06 23.73
CA TRP A 53 5.75 -21.89 23.61
C TRP A 53 5.46 -22.25 22.16
N ASN A 54 4.61 -23.26 21.94
CA ASN A 54 4.12 -23.58 20.61
C ASN A 54 2.97 -22.63 20.24
N ALA A 55 3.05 -22.01 19.07
CA ALA A 55 2.05 -21.12 18.55
C ALA A 55 0.71 -21.85 18.40
N SER A 56 -0.36 -21.24 18.91
CA SER A 56 -1.69 -21.87 18.96
C SER A 56 -2.39 -21.98 17.61
N ASN A 57 -1.94 -21.21 16.61
CA ASN A 57 -2.74 -20.92 15.40
C ASN A 57 -2.10 -21.36 14.07
N GLN A 58 -0.83 -21.80 14.06
CA GLN A 58 -0.13 -22.27 12.86
C GLN A 58 0.79 -23.44 13.24
N ALA A 59 0.70 -24.52 12.47
CA ALA A 59 1.33 -25.83 12.68
C ALA A 59 2.63 -25.81 13.51
N GLU A 60 2.57 -26.31 14.76
CA GLU A 60 3.73 -26.59 15.63
C GLU A 60 4.87 -25.54 15.61
N GLU A 61 4.57 -24.25 15.38
CA GLU A 61 5.64 -23.26 15.30
C GLU A 61 6.12 -22.84 16.69
N VAL A 62 7.43 -22.80 16.93
CA VAL A 62 7.99 -22.42 18.24
C VAL A 62 8.23 -20.91 18.28
N GLU A 63 7.53 -20.24 19.20
CA GLU A 63 7.66 -18.81 19.45
C GLU A 63 8.30 -18.56 20.82
N CYS A 64 9.25 -17.63 20.86
CA CYS A 64 9.90 -17.19 22.08
C CYS A 64 9.77 -15.68 22.26
N ARG A 65 9.36 -15.27 23.47
CA ARG A 65 9.32 -13.86 23.87
C ARG A 65 10.26 -13.61 25.04
N CYS A 66 11.19 -12.68 24.83
CA CYS A 66 12.20 -12.23 25.77
C CYS A 66 11.92 -10.81 26.21
N GLU A 67 11.74 -10.58 27.50
CA GLU A 67 11.32 -9.29 28.06
C GLU A 67 12.11 -8.91 29.31
N GLY A 68 12.47 -7.63 29.43
CA GLY A 68 13.07 -7.05 30.63
C GLY A 68 14.18 -6.05 30.34
N ASP A 69 14.29 -5.02 31.18
CA ASP A 69 15.26 -3.93 31.06
C ASP A 69 16.73 -4.42 31.13
N GLY A 70 17.00 -5.46 31.91
CA GLY A 70 18.32 -6.10 31.99
C GLY A 70 18.78 -6.79 30.70
N LEU A 71 17.89 -6.96 29.71
CA LEU A 71 18.19 -7.66 28.46
C LEU A 71 19.00 -6.76 27.50
N ASN A 72 20.31 -6.72 27.72
CA ASN A 72 21.24 -5.88 26.96
C ASN A 72 21.78 -6.53 25.67
N ARG A 73 21.47 -7.81 25.43
CA ARG A 73 21.88 -8.59 24.26
C ARG A 73 20.79 -9.59 23.92
N VAL A 74 20.68 -9.94 22.64
CA VAL A 74 19.84 -11.07 22.21
C VAL A 74 20.39 -12.35 22.83
N PRO A 75 19.59 -13.16 23.54
CA PRO A 75 20.02 -14.44 24.09
C PRO A 75 20.52 -15.36 22.98
N GLN A 76 21.52 -16.19 23.29
CA GLN A 76 22.07 -17.18 22.35
C GLN A 76 21.82 -18.62 22.78
N THR A 77 21.30 -18.82 24.00
CA THR A 77 21.18 -20.13 24.65
C THR A 77 19.82 -20.81 24.42
N LEU A 78 18.93 -20.22 23.62
CA LEU A 78 17.64 -20.83 23.35
C LEU A 78 17.84 -22.05 22.42
N THR A 79 17.64 -23.26 22.96
CA THR A 79 18.03 -24.55 22.36
C THR A 79 17.01 -25.16 21.41
N LEU A 80 15.83 -24.55 21.27
CA LEU A 80 14.76 -25.03 20.40
C LEU A 80 14.90 -24.45 18.98
N PRO A 81 14.37 -25.12 17.94
CA PRO A 81 14.29 -24.56 16.58
C PRO A 81 13.24 -23.44 16.52
N ILE A 82 13.62 -22.27 16.99
CA ILE A 82 12.72 -21.12 17.11
C ILE A 82 12.44 -20.53 15.74
N GLN A 83 11.16 -20.41 15.40
CA GLN A 83 10.74 -19.73 14.18
C GLN A 83 10.38 -18.27 14.43
N ARG A 84 9.94 -17.90 15.64
CA ARG A 84 9.61 -16.52 15.98
C ARG A 84 10.29 -16.06 17.24
N LEU A 85 11.03 -14.95 17.14
CA LEU A 85 11.72 -14.35 18.26
C LEU A 85 11.22 -12.92 18.48
N THR A 86 10.60 -12.68 19.63
CA THR A 86 10.17 -11.36 20.07
C THR A 86 11.06 -10.88 21.22
N ILE A 87 11.75 -9.77 21.03
CA ILE A 87 12.49 -9.04 22.05
C ILE A 87 11.62 -7.84 22.46
N ALA A 88 11.15 -7.82 23.71
CA ALA A 88 10.21 -6.84 24.23
C ALA A 88 10.82 -6.05 25.40
N SER A 89 10.55 -4.74 25.46
CA SER A 89 10.94 -3.87 26.59
C SER A 89 12.40 -4.04 27.04
N ALA A 90 13.29 -4.30 26.07
CA ALA A 90 14.68 -4.67 26.33
C ALA A 90 15.56 -3.42 26.49
N GLY A 91 16.53 -3.48 27.40
CA GLY A 91 17.59 -2.48 27.54
C GLY A 91 18.65 -2.52 26.44
N LEU A 92 18.43 -3.27 25.35
CA LEU A 92 19.33 -3.50 24.23
C LEU A 92 19.71 -2.18 23.52
N PRO A 93 20.96 -1.67 23.68
CA PRO A 93 21.35 -0.41 23.02
C PRO A 93 21.68 -0.60 21.54
N ARG A 94 22.10 -1.81 21.15
CA ARG A 94 22.48 -2.14 19.79
C ARG A 94 22.20 -3.59 19.42
N LEU A 95 21.65 -3.82 18.23
CA LEU A 95 21.57 -5.15 17.64
C LEU A 95 22.89 -5.47 16.94
N ARG A 96 23.61 -6.46 17.46
CA ARG A 96 24.91 -6.88 16.88
C ARG A 96 24.72 -7.78 15.67
N HIS A 97 25.68 -7.75 14.75
CA HIS A 97 25.65 -8.62 13.57
C HIS A 97 25.65 -10.11 13.94
N THR A 98 26.26 -10.52 15.05
CA THR A 98 26.25 -11.91 15.54
C THR A 98 24.99 -12.30 16.32
N GLY A 99 24.12 -11.35 16.66
CA GLY A 99 23.05 -11.55 17.64
C GLY A 99 22.00 -12.57 17.21
N LEU A 100 21.65 -12.61 15.92
CA LEU A 100 20.60 -13.48 15.38
C LEU A 100 21.14 -14.73 14.67
N LYS A 101 22.47 -14.86 14.51
CA LYS A 101 23.07 -15.89 13.64
C LYS A 101 22.85 -17.32 14.15
N VAL A 102 22.74 -17.49 15.46
CA VAL A 102 22.45 -18.79 16.09
C VAL A 102 21.10 -19.34 15.59
N TYR A 103 20.16 -18.45 15.27
CA TYR A 103 18.82 -18.79 14.80
C TYR A 103 18.69 -18.80 13.27
N GLY A 104 19.80 -18.64 12.53
CA GLY A 104 19.75 -18.34 11.09
C GLY A 104 19.09 -19.40 10.21
N SER A 105 19.09 -20.67 10.62
CA SER A 105 18.47 -21.77 9.87
C SER A 105 16.98 -21.99 10.17
N THR A 106 16.45 -21.38 11.23
CA THR A 106 15.10 -21.67 11.76
C THR A 106 14.19 -20.44 11.83
N LEU A 107 14.78 -19.25 12.00
CA LEU A 107 14.04 -18.02 12.24
C LEU A 107 13.27 -17.56 10.98
N LEU A 108 11.96 -17.46 11.13
CA LEU A 108 11.02 -16.91 10.14
C LEU A 108 10.70 -15.45 10.45
N ASP A 109 10.41 -15.14 11.71
CA ASP A 109 9.99 -13.79 12.12
C ASP A 109 10.81 -13.28 13.29
N VAL A 110 11.24 -12.02 13.22
CA VAL A 110 11.91 -11.33 14.31
C VAL A 110 11.18 -10.04 14.64
N ALA A 111 10.92 -9.82 15.93
CA ALA A 111 10.26 -8.63 16.42
C ALA A 111 11.05 -7.97 17.55
N PHE A 112 11.25 -6.65 17.44
CA PHE A 112 11.75 -5.79 18.49
C PHE A 112 10.63 -4.83 18.89
N THR A 113 10.15 -4.93 20.12
CA THR A 113 8.98 -4.19 20.62
C THR A 113 9.35 -3.42 21.87
N ASP A 114 9.00 -2.13 21.93
CA ASP A 114 9.28 -1.27 23.09
C ASP A 114 10.76 -1.23 23.49
N CYS A 115 11.67 -1.39 22.53
CA CYS A 115 13.11 -1.33 22.73
C CYS A 115 13.59 0.13 22.81
N LEU A 116 13.23 0.82 23.91
CA LEU A 116 13.43 2.26 24.07
C LEU A 116 14.90 2.73 24.03
N GLN A 117 15.84 1.82 24.27
CA GLN A 117 17.28 2.10 24.24
C GLN A 117 17.95 1.75 22.92
N LEU A 118 17.24 1.11 21.97
CA LEU A 118 17.84 0.65 20.72
C LEU A 118 18.21 1.86 19.84
N GLU A 119 19.52 2.09 19.71
CA GLU A 119 20.10 3.21 18.98
C GLU A 119 20.69 2.78 17.63
N LEU A 120 21.24 1.56 17.56
CA LEU A 120 21.99 1.10 16.41
C LEU A 120 21.68 -0.36 16.05
N ILE A 121 21.47 -0.61 14.76
CA ILE A 121 21.51 -1.97 14.18
C ILE A 121 22.78 -2.06 13.35
N GLN A 122 23.65 -3.03 13.66
CA GLN A 122 24.90 -3.23 12.94
C GLN A 122 24.66 -3.76 11.52
N ASP A 123 25.62 -3.49 10.64
CA ASP A 123 25.62 -4.00 9.27
C ASP A 123 25.56 -5.54 9.26
N GLY A 124 24.76 -6.09 8.35
CA GLY A 124 24.56 -7.53 8.21
C GLY A 124 23.89 -8.19 9.42
N ALA A 125 23.19 -7.45 10.29
CA ALA A 125 22.44 -8.02 11.42
C ALA A 125 21.43 -9.09 11.01
N PHE A 126 20.82 -8.93 9.83
CA PHE A 126 19.85 -9.86 9.27
C PHE A 126 20.44 -10.82 8.23
N ALA A 127 21.78 -10.82 8.03
CA ALA A 127 22.39 -11.66 7.02
C ALA A 127 22.27 -13.17 7.34
N ASN A 128 22.28 -14.04 6.35
CA ASN A 128 22.31 -15.50 6.53
C ASN A 128 21.14 -16.06 7.38
N LEU A 129 20.04 -15.32 7.52
CA LEU A 129 18.80 -15.80 8.12
C LEU A 129 17.94 -16.42 7.01
N THR A 130 18.23 -17.66 6.61
CA THR A 130 17.84 -18.24 5.31
C THR A 130 16.34 -18.37 5.09
N LEU A 131 15.55 -18.38 6.16
CA LEU A 131 14.10 -18.52 6.11
C LEU A 131 13.35 -17.26 6.56
N LEU A 132 14.06 -16.16 6.81
CA LEU A 132 13.46 -14.94 7.35
C LEU A 132 12.40 -14.39 6.38
N ARG A 133 11.19 -14.19 6.89
CA ARG A 133 10.04 -13.63 6.19
C ARG A 133 9.72 -12.24 6.69
N THR A 134 9.77 -12.04 8.00
CA THR A 134 9.30 -10.79 8.60
C THR A 134 10.27 -10.15 9.58
N ILE A 135 10.43 -8.84 9.44
CA ILE A 135 11.17 -7.99 10.38
C ILE A 135 10.22 -6.95 10.95
N TYR A 136 9.98 -7.00 12.26
CA TYR A 136 9.21 -6.01 13.00
C TYR A 136 10.12 -5.25 13.97
N ILE A 137 10.09 -3.93 13.90
CA ILE A 137 10.71 -3.03 14.86
C ILE A 137 9.65 -1.99 15.21
N THR A 138 9.24 -1.94 16.47
CA THR A 138 8.15 -1.08 16.93
C THR A 138 8.56 -0.37 18.21
N ASN A 139 8.25 0.92 18.27
CA ASN A 139 8.53 1.76 19.43
C ASN A 139 10.02 1.75 19.83
N ALA A 140 10.87 2.15 18.90
CA ALA A 140 12.32 2.31 19.10
C ALA A 140 12.73 3.78 18.80
N PRO A 141 12.34 4.75 19.66
CA PRO A 141 12.45 6.18 19.37
C PRO A 141 13.88 6.68 19.19
N LYS A 142 14.87 5.95 19.74
CA LYS A 142 16.29 6.29 19.60
C LYS A 142 16.93 5.74 18.32
N LEU A 143 16.24 4.86 17.58
CA LEU A 143 16.72 4.33 16.31
C LEU A 143 16.52 5.39 15.22
N THR A 144 17.52 6.25 15.04
CA THR A 144 17.41 7.46 14.21
C THR A 144 17.89 7.28 12.76
N PHE A 145 18.70 6.27 12.51
CA PHE A 145 19.20 5.93 11.19
C PHE A 145 19.45 4.43 11.08
N LEU A 146 19.37 3.91 9.84
CA LEU A 146 19.92 2.61 9.48
C LEU A 146 21.04 2.80 8.47
N SER A 147 22.14 2.08 8.68
CA SER A 147 23.23 2.02 7.73
C SER A 147 22.78 1.29 6.45
N LYS A 148 23.41 1.63 5.32
CA LYS A 148 23.09 1.02 4.03
C LYS A 148 23.28 -0.50 4.00
N ASP A 149 24.17 -1.02 4.83
CA ASP A 149 24.56 -2.43 4.82
C ASP A 149 23.86 -3.26 5.90
N VAL A 150 22.83 -2.72 6.58
CA VAL A 150 22.03 -3.45 7.58
C VAL A 150 21.36 -4.68 6.97
N PHE A 151 20.86 -4.57 5.75
CA PHE A 151 20.20 -5.65 5.00
C PHE A 151 21.16 -6.42 4.08
N LEU A 152 22.48 -6.21 4.19
CA LEU A 152 23.46 -6.96 3.41
C LEU A 152 23.32 -8.46 3.70
N GLY A 153 23.11 -9.27 2.64
CA GLY A 153 22.98 -10.73 2.76
C GLY A 153 21.67 -11.20 3.39
N ILE A 154 20.63 -10.36 3.38
CA ILE A 154 19.26 -10.72 3.78
C ILE A 154 18.71 -11.84 2.89
N SER A 155 17.79 -12.66 3.42
CA SER A 155 17.18 -13.75 2.66
C SER A 155 16.22 -13.27 1.57
N ASP A 156 16.15 -14.05 0.48
CA ASP A 156 15.20 -13.89 -0.62
C ASP A 156 13.74 -14.10 -0.19
N THR A 157 13.52 -14.75 0.96
CA THR A 157 12.19 -15.05 1.52
C THR A 157 11.53 -13.90 2.24
N VAL A 158 12.23 -12.77 2.43
CA VAL A 158 11.68 -11.62 3.15
C VAL A 158 10.52 -11.01 2.37
N ASP A 159 9.42 -10.80 3.09
CA ASP A 159 8.15 -10.36 2.52
C ASP A 159 7.64 -9.08 3.19
N ILE A 160 7.84 -8.94 4.51
CA ILE A 160 7.34 -7.81 5.29
C ILE A 160 8.47 -7.19 6.12
N ILE A 161 8.66 -5.87 5.98
CA ILE A 161 9.56 -5.08 6.83
C ILE A 161 8.76 -3.94 7.43
N ARG A 162 8.67 -3.88 8.76
CA ARG A 162 7.91 -2.86 9.48
C ARG A 162 8.79 -2.23 10.55
N ILE A 163 9.06 -0.93 10.41
CA ILE A 163 9.83 -0.13 11.36
C ILE A 163 8.99 1.09 11.74
N ILE A 164 8.20 0.94 12.81
CA ILE A 164 7.11 1.85 13.15
C ILE A 164 7.39 2.53 14.48
N ASN A 165 6.95 3.78 14.62
CA ASN A 165 7.13 4.54 15.86
C ASN A 165 8.61 4.55 16.29
N SER A 166 9.50 4.79 15.33
CA SER A 166 10.94 4.85 15.54
C SER A 166 11.45 6.26 15.24
N GLY A 167 12.72 6.52 15.53
CA GLY A 167 13.31 7.85 15.34
C GLY A 167 13.80 8.15 13.93
N LEU A 168 13.44 7.33 12.91
CA LEU A 168 14.13 7.38 11.61
C LEU A 168 13.96 8.75 10.94
N THR A 169 15.07 9.40 10.64
CA THR A 169 15.09 10.76 10.04
C THR A 169 15.14 10.75 8.51
N ARG A 170 15.46 9.60 7.92
CA ARG A 170 15.56 9.35 6.48
C ARG A 170 15.06 7.94 6.17
N VAL A 171 14.58 7.74 4.95
CA VAL A 171 14.25 6.40 4.46
C VAL A 171 15.54 5.55 4.44
N PRO A 172 15.52 4.31 4.98
CA PRO A 172 16.68 3.43 4.93
C PRO A 172 17.04 3.07 3.49
N ASP A 173 18.31 2.76 3.23
CA ASP A 173 18.70 2.19 1.94
C ASP A 173 18.20 0.74 1.87
N LEU A 174 17.42 0.46 0.84
CA LEU A 174 16.78 -0.84 0.61
C LEU A 174 17.35 -1.52 -0.64
N GLY A 175 18.49 -1.06 -1.15
CA GLY A 175 19.12 -1.58 -2.36
C GLY A 175 19.62 -3.03 -2.27
N HIS A 176 19.86 -3.53 -1.06
CA HIS A 176 20.23 -4.93 -0.80
C HIS A 176 19.02 -5.88 -0.70
N LEU A 177 17.79 -5.37 -0.78
CA LEU A 177 16.62 -6.24 -0.79
C LEU A 177 16.58 -7.11 -2.06
N PRO A 178 16.02 -8.33 -1.98
CA PRO A 178 15.99 -9.28 -3.09
C PRO A 178 15.36 -8.68 -4.36
N PRO A 179 16.08 -8.57 -5.48
CA PRO A 179 15.58 -7.89 -6.68
C PRO A 179 14.51 -8.68 -7.43
N HIS A 180 14.39 -9.99 -7.16
CA HIS A 180 13.43 -10.88 -7.82
C HIS A 180 12.12 -11.03 -7.05
N ASN A 181 12.12 -10.71 -5.76
CA ASN A 181 10.93 -10.81 -4.92
C ASN A 181 10.16 -9.47 -4.91
N ILE A 182 8.84 -9.55 -4.88
CA ILE A 182 7.97 -8.39 -4.65
C ILE A 182 7.49 -8.51 -3.21
N LEU A 183 8.05 -7.68 -2.32
CA LEU A 183 7.68 -7.70 -0.91
C LEU A 183 6.22 -7.31 -0.74
N GLN A 184 5.46 -7.99 0.12
CA GLN A 184 4.11 -7.62 0.45
C GLN A 184 4.03 -6.20 1.03
N MET A 185 4.96 -5.82 1.93
CA MET A 185 4.85 -4.54 2.62
C MET A 185 6.18 -4.03 3.18
N ILE A 186 6.40 -2.73 2.99
CA ILE A 186 7.41 -1.93 3.68
C ILE A 186 6.68 -0.82 4.44
N ASP A 187 6.65 -0.91 5.76
CA ASP A 187 5.97 0.05 6.63
C ASP A 187 6.97 0.86 7.45
N LEU A 188 6.99 2.16 7.23
CA LEU A 188 7.81 3.15 7.93
C LEU A 188 6.92 4.21 8.62
N ASP A 189 5.71 3.82 9.01
CA ASP A 189 4.74 4.69 9.69
C ASP A 189 5.28 5.28 11.01
N ASN A 190 4.86 6.51 11.30
CA ASN A 190 5.16 7.22 12.53
C ASN A 190 6.67 7.33 12.83
N ASN A 191 7.46 7.71 11.82
CA ASN A 191 8.88 8.06 11.98
C ASN A 191 9.07 9.58 11.84
N GLN A 192 10.33 10.04 11.81
CA GLN A 192 10.70 11.46 11.69
C GLN A 192 11.32 11.76 10.32
N ILE A 193 10.90 11.05 9.27
CA ILE A 193 11.48 11.19 7.92
C ILE A 193 11.10 12.57 7.38
N THR A 194 12.10 13.36 6.98
CA THR A 194 11.88 14.78 6.62
C THR A 194 11.88 15.08 5.12
N ARG A 195 12.53 14.23 4.31
CA ARG A 195 12.67 14.38 2.87
C ARG A 195 12.84 13.02 2.20
N ILE A 196 12.30 12.88 1.00
CA ILE A 196 12.61 11.75 0.11
C ILE A 196 13.51 12.28 -1.01
N GLY A 197 14.76 11.79 -1.05
CA GLY A 197 15.78 12.26 -1.99
C GLY A 197 15.64 11.64 -3.39
N SER A 198 16.30 12.24 -4.38
CA SER A 198 16.30 11.74 -5.77
C SER A 198 16.86 10.31 -5.82
N LYS A 199 16.13 9.39 -6.47
CA LYS A 199 16.50 7.97 -6.60
C LYS A 199 16.83 7.27 -5.27
N SER A 200 16.33 7.79 -4.15
CA SER A 200 16.62 7.25 -2.82
C SER A 200 15.83 5.98 -2.51
N ILE A 201 14.69 5.78 -3.17
CA ILE A 201 13.84 4.61 -2.98
C ILE A 201 13.90 3.76 -4.23
N LYS A 202 14.48 2.56 -4.10
CA LYS A 202 14.56 1.54 -5.14
C LYS A 202 14.13 0.19 -4.59
N VAL A 203 12.83 -0.08 -4.65
CA VAL A 203 12.22 -1.30 -4.09
C VAL A 203 11.17 -1.90 -5.00
N LYS A 204 10.89 -3.19 -4.80
CA LYS A 204 9.75 -3.88 -5.39
C LYS A 204 8.82 -4.32 -4.26
N THR A 205 7.69 -3.64 -4.11
CA THR A 205 6.74 -3.96 -3.04
C THR A 205 5.29 -3.72 -3.47
N ALA A 206 4.35 -4.47 -2.89
CA ALA A 206 2.94 -4.19 -3.05
C ALA A 206 2.53 -2.94 -2.25
N GLN A 207 3.13 -2.66 -1.10
CA GLN A 207 2.75 -1.52 -0.25
C GLN A 207 3.96 -0.83 0.35
N LEU A 208 4.10 0.47 0.09
CA LEU A 208 5.04 1.35 0.77
C LEU A 208 4.28 2.37 1.60
N ILE A 209 4.40 2.26 2.93
CA ILE A 209 3.70 3.11 3.89
C ILE A 209 4.72 4.07 4.52
N LEU A 210 4.53 5.36 4.26
CA LEU A 210 5.32 6.47 4.81
C LEU A 210 4.41 7.44 5.57
N THR A 211 3.33 6.91 6.13
CA THR A 211 2.30 7.66 6.86
C THR A 211 2.88 8.27 8.16
N ASN A 212 2.28 9.36 8.64
CA ASN A 212 2.66 10.03 9.91
C ASN A 212 4.17 10.34 10.04
N ASN A 213 4.80 10.81 8.98
CA ASN A 213 6.18 11.27 9.02
C ASN A 213 6.24 12.81 9.02
N GLU A 214 7.46 13.36 8.98
CA GLU A 214 7.70 14.79 8.91
C GLU A 214 8.09 15.25 7.49
N ILE A 215 7.66 14.51 6.45
CA ILE A 215 8.12 14.74 5.09
C ILE A 215 7.66 16.13 4.66
N SER A 216 8.61 16.96 4.26
CA SER A 216 8.38 18.34 3.82
C SER A 216 8.53 18.51 2.31
N TYR A 217 9.30 17.63 1.66
CA TYR A 217 9.57 17.69 0.22
C TYR A 217 9.93 16.32 -0.35
N VAL A 218 9.55 16.08 -1.61
CA VAL A 218 9.92 14.92 -2.42
C VAL A 218 10.67 15.38 -3.67
N ASP A 219 11.89 14.90 -3.84
CA ASP A 219 12.79 15.27 -4.94
C ASP A 219 12.40 14.64 -6.28
N ASP A 220 13.10 15.06 -7.34
CA ASP A 220 12.93 14.51 -8.69
C ASP A 220 13.24 13.01 -8.74
N SER A 221 12.43 12.25 -9.46
CA SER A 221 12.67 10.82 -9.71
C SER A 221 12.98 10.05 -8.42
N ALA A 222 12.34 10.42 -7.30
CA ALA A 222 12.59 9.87 -5.97
C ALA A 222 12.40 8.35 -5.90
N PHE A 223 11.47 7.84 -6.72
CA PHE A 223 11.08 6.42 -6.81
C PHE A 223 11.54 5.75 -8.11
N PHE A 224 12.52 6.32 -8.81
CA PHE A 224 12.92 5.83 -10.14
C PHE A 224 13.36 4.36 -10.12
N GLY A 225 12.72 3.54 -10.94
CA GLY A 225 12.99 2.10 -11.04
C GLY A 225 12.39 1.27 -9.89
N SER A 226 11.63 1.88 -8.99
CA SER A 226 10.82 1.16 -8.02
C SER A 226 9.54 0.62 -8.65
N LYS A 227 9.13 -0.57 -8.21
CA LYS A 227 7.82 -1.17 -8.53
C LYS A 227 6.98 -1.17 -7.26
N ILE A 228 6.05 -0.23 -7.15
CA ILE A 228 5.26 -0.01 -5.92
C ILE A 228 3.80 0.03 -6.32
N ALA A 229 2.96 -0.91 -5.84
CA ALA A 229 1.54 -0.90 -6.17
C ALA A 229 0.76 0.17 -5.38
N LYS A 230 0.97 0.22 -4.05
CA LYS A 230 0.32 1.18 -3.16
C LYS A 230 1.34 2.05 -2.46
N LEU A 231 1.21 3.36 -2.57
CA LEU A 231 2.06 4.33 -1.89
C LEU A 231 1.21 5.26 -1.00
N SER A 232 1.52 5.30 0.29
CA SER A 232 0.89 6.25 1.21
C SER A 232 1.92 7.24 1.76
N LEU A 233 1.69 8.54 1.51
CA LEU A 233 2.36 9.68 2.14
C LEU A 233 1.38 10.43 3.07
N LYS A 234 0.31 9.75 3.51
CA LYS A 234 -0.74 10.33 4.34
C LYS A 234 -0.22 10.90 5.66
N GLU A 235 -0.89 11.90 6.21
CA GLU A 235 -0.55 12.57 7.49
C GLU A 235 0.85 13.24 7.53
N ASN A 236 1.52 13.42 6.38
CA ASN A 236 2.72 14.25 6.28
C ASN A 236 2.34 15.74 6.19
N LYS A 237 1.97 16.33 7.33
CA LYS A 237 1.43 17.70 7.41
C LYS A 237 2.40 18.78 6.93
N LYS A 238 3.71 18.53 6.96
CA LYS A 238 4.74 19.45 6.48
C LYS A 238 4.93 19.40 4.94
N LEU A 239 4.35 18.41 4.25
CA LEU A 239 4.51 18.23 2.81
C LEU A 239 3.69 19.27 2.06
N GLN A 240 4.37 20.32 1.57
CA GLN A 240 3.73 21.43 0.86
C GLN A 240 3.93 21.36 -0.65
N MET A 241 5.10 20.88 -1.09
CA MET A 241 5.48 20.80 -2.49
C MET A 241 6.23 19.51 -2.77
N MET A 242 6.13 19.07 -4.02
CA MET A 242 6.91 17.98 -4.58
C MET A 242 7.51 18.45 -5.90
N HIS A 243 8.65 17.88 -6.29
CA HIS A 243 9.20 18.13 -7.60
C HIS A 243 8.20 17.67 -8.70
N PRO A 244 8.05 18.39 -9.83
CA PRO A 244 7.11 18.02 -10.90
C PRO A 244 7.30 16.61 -11.46
N ASN A 245 8.53 16.09 -11.38
CA ASN A 245 8.93 14.74 -11.81
C ASN A 245 9.18 13.79 -10.63
N ALA A 246 8.59 14.03 -9.45
CA ALA A 246 8.84 13.24 -8.25
C ALA A 246 8.55 11.74 -8.44
N PHE A 247 7.47 11.41 -9.16
CA PHE A 247 7.07 10.04 -9.47
C PHE A 247 7.55 9.57 -10.84
N ASP A 248 8.44 10.31 -11.51
CA ASP A 248 8.95 9.88 -12.81
C ASP A 248 9.76 8.59 -12.69
N GLY A 249 9.45 7.61 -13.54
CA GLY A 249 10.07 6.29 -13.53
C GLY A 249 9.57 5.32 -12.45
N ILE A 250 8.50 5.63 -11.71
CA ILE A 250 7.80 4.64 -10.87
C ILE A 250 7.02 3.64 -11.74
N ILE A 251 7.04 2.37 -11.35
CA ILE A 251 6.45 1.26 -12.13
C ILE A 251 5.28 0.66 -11.35
N ASP A 252 4.18 0.38 -12.05
CA ASP A 252 2.97 -0.31 -11.56
C ASP A 252 2.31 0.31 -10.31
N ILE A 253 2.37 1.64 -10.14
CA ILE A 253 1.59 2.34 -9.10
C ILE A 253 0.11 2.34 -9.45
N THR A 254 -0.70 1.76 -8.56
CA THR A 254 -2.16 1.66 -8.70
C THR A 254 -2.89 2.53 -7.68
N GLU A 255 -2.37 2.67 -6.46
CA GLU A 255 -2.98 3.48 -5.40
C GLU A 255 -1.99 4.50 -4.84
N LEU A 256 -2.41 5.76 -4.77
CA LEU A 256 -1.64 6.86 -4.17
C LEU A 256 -2.48 7.59 -3.13
N ASP A 257 -1.99 7.64 -1.90
CA ASP A 257 -2.62 8.37 -0.80
C ASP A 257 -1.74 9.55 -0.34
N LEU A 258 -2.26 10.75 -0.56
CA LEU A 258 -1.68 12.05 -0.19
C LEU A 258 -2.60 12.80 0.80
N SER A 259 -3.49 12.07 1.49
CA SER A 259 -4.47 12.66 2.42
C SER A 259 -3.79 13.26 3.65
N SER A 260 -4.42 14.27 4.25
CA SER A 260 -3.92 14.97 5.43
C SER A 260 -2.51 15.55 5.24
N THR A 261 -2.21 16.03 4.03
CA THR A 261 -0.99 16.77 3.71
C THR A 261 -1.30 18.26 3.54
N SER A 262 -0.26 19.08 3.33
CA SER A 262 -0.42 20.52 3.05
C SER A 262 -0.06 20.86 1.61
N LEU A 263 -0.25 19.92 0.68
CA LEU A 263 0.14 20.07 -0.71
C LEU A 263 -0.59 21.24 -1.38
N VAL A 264 0.16 22.08 -2.09
CA VAL A 264 -0.40 23.18 -2.90
C VAL A 264 -0.62 22.75 -4.35
N GLY A 265 0.10 21.73 -4.80
CA GLY A 265 0.00 21.18 -6.16
C GLY A 265 0.48 19.73 -6.22
N LEU A 266 0.04 19.02 -7.26
CA LEU A 266 0.46 17.66 -7.57
C LEU A 266 1.59 17.66 -8.63
N PRO A 267 2.47 16.64 -8.64
CA PRO A 267 3.48 16.48 -9.67
C PRO A 267 2.86 16.14 -11.03
N SER A 268 3.41 16.69 -12.10
CA SER A 268 2.87 16.56 -13.45
C SER A 268 3.11 15.19 -14.11
N ALA A 269 4.15 14.47 -13.68
CA ALA A 269 4.59 13.20 -14.26
C ALA A 269 4.47 12.02 -13.29
N GLY A 270 4.35 10.80 -13.82
CA GLY A 270 4.33 9.55 -13.05
C GLY A 270 2.96 9.14 -12.49
N LEU A 271 1.90 9.90 -12.76
CA LEU A 271 0.54 9.62 -12.27
C LEU A 271 -0.36 8.89 -13.30
N GLN A 272 0.19 8.45 -14.44
CA GLN A 272 -0.63 7.96 -15.56
C GLN A 272 -1.32 6.61 -15.25
N ASN A 273 -0.65 5.75 -14.48
CA ASN A 273 -1.09 4.38 -14.21
C ASN A 273 -1.95 4.24 -12.94
N ILE A 274 -2.11 5.31 -12.15
CA ILE A 274 -2.86 5.28 -10.90
C ILE A 274 -4.32 5.00 -11.19
N GLU A 275 -4.90 4.06 -10.46
CA GLU A 275 -6.30 3.66 -10.52
C GLU A 275 -7.12 4.29 -9.37
N ALA A 276 -6.52 4.47 -8.20
CA ALA A 276 -7.14 5.13 -7.06
C ALA A 276 -6.26 6.24 -6.46
N LEU A 277 -6.82 7.44 -6.34
CA LEU A 277 -6.17 8.62 -5.77
C LEU A 277 -6.91 9.10 -4.53
N TYR A 278 -6.20 9.23 -3.41
CA TYR A 278 -6.73 9.75 -2.15
C TYR A 278 -6.03 11.06 -1.79
N ILE A 279 -6.80 12.12 -1.68
CA ILE A 279 -6.40 13.48 -1.29
C ILE A 279 -7.51 14.05 -0.41
N GLN A 280 -7.74 13.42 0.74
CA GLN A 280 -8.72 13.86 1.73
C GLN A 280 -8.05 14.77 2.76
N ASN A 281 -8.75 15.75 3.33
CA ASN A 281 -8.20 16.69 4.34
C ASN A 281 -6.95 17.48 3.89
N THR A 282 -6.82 17.77 2.58
CA THR A 282 -5.72 18.56 2.00
C THR A 282 -6.28 19.87 1.44
N HIS A 283 -6.72 20.75 2.34
CA HIS A 283 -7.44 21.99 1.99
C HIS A 283 -6.57 23.04 1.25
N THR A 284 -5.25 22.89 1.30
CA THR A 284 -4.30 23.75 0.59
C THR A 284 -4.29 23.50 -0.92
N LEU A 285 -4.72 22.32 -1.37
CA LEU A 285 -4.73 21.96 -2.78
C LEU A 285 -5.97 22.60 -3.45
N LYS A 286 -5.75 23.75 -4.08
CA LYS A 286 -6.81 24.51 -4.73
C LYS A 286 -7.12 24.03 -6.13
N THR A 287 -6.11 23.60 -6.90
CA THR A 287 -6.26 23.19 -8.29
C THR A 287 -5.87 21.73 -8.47
N ILE A 288 -6.67 20.97 -9.23
CA ILE A 288 -6.31 19.64 -9.68
C ILE A 288 -5.58 19.72 -11.03
N LEU A 289 -4.71 18.75 -11.32
CA LEU A 289 -4.07 18.64 -12.63
C LEU A 289 -5.11 18.33 -13.71
N SER A 290 -4.71 18.55 -14.97
CA SER A 290 -5.49 18.12 -16.12
C SER A 290 -5.89 16.66 -16.00
N ILE A 291 -7.17 16.35 -16.22
CA ILE A 291 -7.69 14.98 -16.12
C ILE A 291 -6.96 14.02 -17.07
N TYR A 292 -6.38 14.54 -18.16
CA TYR A 292 -5.57 13.78 -19.11
C TYR A 292 -4.22 13.29 -18.59
N ASN A 293 -3.77 13.80 -17.44
CA ASN A 293 -2.58 13.28 -16.76
C ASN A 293 -2.87 11.93 -16.05
N PHE A 294 -4.15 11.64 -15.78
CA PHE A 294 -4.63 10.43 -15.13
C PHE A 294 -5.25 9.51 -16.18
N ARG A 295 -4.46 8.60 -16.77
CA ARG A 295 -4.95 7.75 -17.88
C ARG A 295 -5.81 6.59 -17.41
N ASN A 296 -5.46 5.98 -16.29
CA ASN A 296 -6.10 4.77 -15.77
C ASN A 296 -6.92 5.01 -14.50
N LEU A 297 -7.14 6.27 -14.11
CA LEU A 297 -7.83 6.60 -12.87
C LEU A 297 -9.28 6.12 -12.95
N GLN A 298 -9.70 5.43 -11.89
CA GLN A 298 -11.05 4.88 -11.73
C GLN A 298 -11.75 5.52 -10.53
N ARG A 299 -11.00 5.78 -9.44
CA ARG A 299 -11.55 6.30 -8.18
C ARG A 299 -10.72 7.48 -7.69
N ALA A 300 -11.40 8.57 -7.31
CA ALA A 300 -10.77 9.76 -6.75
C ALA A 300 -11.51 10.19 -5.48
N TYR A 301 -10.82 10.17 -4.35
CA TYR A 301 -11.31 10.68 -3.06
C TYR A 301 -10.60 11.98 -2.74
N LEU A 302 -11.25 13.10 -3.00
CA LEU A 302 -10.69 14.44 -2.94
C LEU A 302 -11.23 15.20 -1.74
N THR A 303 -10.61 16.35 -1.45
CA THR A 303 -11.02 17.22 -0.33
C THR A 303 -12.13 18.17 -0.76
N HIS A 304 -12.00 18.75 -1.95
CA HIS A 304 -12.94 19.73 -2.46
C HIS A 304 -13.84 19.09 -3.52
N SER A 305 -15.15 19.29 -3.39
CA SER A 305 -16.13 18.75 -4.33
C SER A 305 -15.94 19.30 -5.75
N PHE A 306 -15.56 20.57 -5.87
CA PHE A 306 -15.37 21.20 -7.18
C PHE A 306 -14.22 20.60 -8.00
N HIS A 307 -13.29 19.85 -7.39
CA HIS A 307 -12.30 19.10 -8.17
C HIS A 307 -12.95 17.99 -9.00
N CYS A 308 -14.08 17.44 -8.56
CA CYS A 308 -14.80 16.44 -9.32
C CYS A 308 -15.46 17.00 -10.60
N CYS A 309 -15.70 18.31 -10.66
CA CYS A 309 -16.21 18.99 -11.86
C CYS A 309 -15.23 18.91 -13.04
N ALA A 310 -13.93 18.82 -12.77
CA ALA A 310 -12.90 18.66 -13.79
C ALA A 310 -13.10 17.38 -14.63
N PHE A 311 -13.59 16.30 -14.01
CA PHE A 311 -13.84 15.02 -14.69
C PHE A 311 -15.14 15.03 -15.49
N GLN A 312 -16.13 15.81 -15.05
CA GLN A 312 -17.40 15.97 -15.77
C GLN A 312 -17.25 16.87 -17.00
N PHE A 313 -16.52 17.99 -16.86
CA PHE A 313 -16.30 19.00 -17.90
C PHE A 313 -14.80 19.23 -18.24
N PRO A 314 -14.10 18.24 -18.83
CA PRO A 314 -12.68 18.37 -19.17
C PRO A 314 -12.35 19.55 -20.08
N SER A 315 -13.24 19.85 -21.04
CA SER A 315 -13.10 20.94 -22.02
C SER A 315 -13.08 22.33 -21.36
N ARG A 316 -13.74 22.49 -20.20
CA ARG A 316 -13.75 23.73 -19.42
C ARG A 316 -12.58 23.80 -18.45
N HIS A 317 -12.22 22.68 -17.84
CA HIS A 317 -11.12 22.63 -16.86
C HIS A 317 -9.76 22.92 -17.49
N ASP A 318 -9.49 22.33 -18.66
CA ASP A 318 -8.24 22.55 -19.38
C ASP A 318 -8.51 22.58 -20.90
N PRO A 319 -8.95 23.73 -21.44
CA PRO A 319 -9.34 23.85 -22.85
C PRO A 319 -8.18 23.53 -23.80
N GLN A 320 -6.96 23.92 -23.43
CA GLN A 320 -5.77 23.71 -24.25
C GLN A 320 -5.43 22.23 -24.35
N ARG A 321 -5.36 21.51 -23.22
CA ARG A 321 -5.06 20.08 -23.21
C ARG A 321 -6.20 19.26 -23.81
N HIS A 322 -7.45 19.66 -23.59
CA HIS A 322 -8.61 19.05 -24.22
C HIS A 322 -8.52 19.15 -25.75
N ALA A 323 -8.27 20.35 -26.30
CA ALA A 323 -8.12 20.53 -27.75
C ALA A 323 -6.98 19.68 -28.33
N GLN A 324 -5.84 19.59 -27.64
CA GLN A 324 -4.73 18.71 -28.03
C GLN A 324 -5.16 17.24 -28.07
N ARG A 325 -5.86 16.77 -27.03
CA ARG A 325 -6.36 15.39 -26.97
C ARG A 325 -7.34 15.10 -28.10
N MET A 326 -8.22 16.03 -28.44
CA MET A 326 -9.16 15.88 -29.55
C MET A 326 -8.43 15.77 -30.90
N LEU A 327 -7.38 16.57 -31.12
CA LEU A 327 -6.53 16.46 -32.31
C LEU A 327 -5.78 15.13 -32.37
N GLU A 328 -5.29 14.61 -31.24
CA GLU A 328 -4.68 13.28 -31.16
C GLU A 328 -5.68 12.18 -31.56
N ILE A 329 -6.89 12.22 -31.02
CA ILE A 329 -7.95 11.27 -31.33
C ILE A 329 -8.32 11.35 -32.82
N GLU A 330 -8.40 12.54 -33.41
CA GLU A 330 -8.71 12.71 -34.83
C GLU A 330 -7.61 12.13 -35.74
N LYS A 331 -6.33 12.36 -35.40
CA LYS A 331 -5.19 11.74 -36.12
C LYS A 331 -5.27 10.22 -36.05
N TRP A 332 -5.55 9.66 -34.88
CA TRP A 332 -5.72 8.23 -34.68
C TRP A 332 -6.90 7.66 -35.47
N ARG A 333 -8.05 8.36 -35.50
CA ARG A 333 -9.22 7.98 -36.31
C ARG A 333 -8.88 7.88 -37.79
N LYS A 334 -8.10 8.83 -38.32
CA LYS A 334 -7.64 8.82 -39.73
C LYS A 334 -6.75 7.60 -40.00
N GLN A 335 -5.81 7.31 -39.11
CA GLN A 335 -4.93 6.14 -39.22
C GLN A 335 -5.70 4.80 -39.16
N CYS A 336 -6.71 4.72 -38.30
CA CYS A 336 -7.57 3.54 -38.20
C CYS A 336 -8.33 3.25 -39.51
N LYS A 337 -8.90 4.29 -40.12
CA LYS A 337 -9.64 4.18 -41.37
C LYS A 337 -8.72 3.77 -42.53
N SER A 338 -7.46 4.23 -42.56
CA SER A 338 -6.51 3.78 -43.58
C SER A 338 -6.11 2.30 -43.46
N ASP A 339 -5.99 1.76 -42.23
CA ASP A 339 -5.64 0.35 -42.01
C ASP A 339 -6.81 -0.61 -42.30
N SER A 340 -8.06 -0.15 -42.16
CA SER A 340 -9.23 -0.94 -42.57
C SER A 340 -9.31 -1.17 -44.10
N GLY A 341 -8.57 -0.41 -44.90
CA GLY A 341 -8.53 -0.53 -46.37
C GLY A 341 -7.47 -1.49 -46.92
N THR A 342 -6.54 -2.02 -46.10
CA THR A 342 -5.38 -2.81 -46.56
C THR A 342 -5.42 -4.30 -46.23
N ARG A 343 -6.42 -4.78 -45.47
CA ARG A 343 -6.67 -6.22 -45.29
C ARG A 343 -7.39 -6.80 -46.53
N LYS A 344 -6.63 -7.05 -47.60
CA LYS A 344 -7.01 -8.05 -48.61
C LYS A 344 -6.77 -9.45 -48.03
N GLU A 345 -7.82 -10.26 -48.02
CA GLU A 345 -7.78 -11.68 -47.65
C GLU A 345 -6.68 -12.41 -48.42
N ARG A 346 -5.82 -13.13 -47.70
CA ARG A 346 -4.87 -14.07 -48.28
C ARG A 346 -5.43 -15.47 -48.04
N SER A 347 -5.93 -16.08 -49.12
CA SER A 347 -6.37 -17.47 -49.16
C SER A 347 -5.19 -18.43 -49.00
N THR A 348 -5.30 -19.39 -48.08
CA THR A 348 -4.58 -20.66 -48.16
C THR A 348 -5.48 -21.78 -47.66
N LEU A 349 -5.86 -22.66 -48.59
CA LEU A 349 -6.26 -24.04 -48.33
C LEU A 349 -5.15 -24.75 -47.54
N ASP A 350 -5.45 -25.35 -46.39
CA ASP A 350 -5.70 -26.79 -46.26
C ASP A 350 -5.83 -27.17 -44.76
N ASN A 351 -6.93 -27.87 -44.48
CA ASN A 351 -7.33 -28.46 -43.19
C ASN A 351 -6.54 -29.80 -42.99
N PRO A 352 -6.45 -30.41 -41.78
CA PRO A 352 -7.61 -30.70 -40.92
C PRO A 352 -7.37 -30.66 -39.40
N PHE A 353 -8.39 -30.23 -38.64
CA PHE A 353 -8.98 -30.88 -37.46
C PHE A 353 -9.81 -29.83 -36.71
N ASN A 354 -11.10 -29.82 -37.02
CA ASN A 354 -12.18 -28.98 -36.49
C ASN A 354 -13.20 -29.98 -35.88
N MET A 355 -13.84 -29.81 -34.73
CA MET A 355 -14.40 -28.63 -34.06
C MET A 355 -14.45 -28.90 -32.53
N PRO A 356 -14.75 -27.87 -31.71
CA PRO A 356 -16.07 -27.93 -31.06
C PRO A 356 -16.98 -26.77 -31.49
N GLU A 357 -18.20 -27.15 -31.79
CA GLU A 357 -19.33 -26.30 -32.17
C GLU A 357 -19.71 -25.35 -31.04
N ASP A 358 -19.83 -24.07 -31.37
CA ASP A 358 -21.00 -23.29 -30.96
C ASP A 358 -21.04 -21.99 -31.77
N PHE A 359 -21.84 -22.01 -32.85
CA PHE A 359 -22.91 -21.04 -33.09
C PHE A 359 -23.59 -21.30 -34.44
N GLY A 360 -24.89 -21.61 -34.37
CA GLY A 360 -25.86 -21.18 -35.37
C GLY A 360 -26.48 -22.28 -36.23
N SER A 361 -27.80 -22.44 -36.11
CA SER A 361 -28.61 -22.72 -37.29
C SER A 361 -29.96 -22.02 -37.21
N PHE A 362 -30.32 -21.47 -38.36
CA PHE A 362 -31.50 -20.67 -38.67
C PHE A 362 -32.41 -21.51 -39.56
N GLY A 363 -33.72 -21.33 -39.43
CA GLY A 363 -34.76 -21.89 -40.31
C GLY A 363 -35.87 -22.52 -39.47
N GLY A 364 -37.13 -22.08 -39.45
CA GLY A 364 -37.90 -21.21 -40.34
C GLY A 364 -39.16 -21.98 -40.74
N THR A 365 -40.36 -21.46 -40.42
CA THR A 365 -41.60 -21.43 -41.23
C THR A 365 -42.77 -20.85 -40.41
N ASP A 366 -43.68 -20.19 -41.14
CA ASP A 366 -45.01 -19.60 -40.85
C ASP A 366 -45.80 -20.16 -39.63
N ASP A 367 -46.76 -19.46 -39.01
CA ASP A 367 -47.90 -18.77 -39.62
C ASP A 367 -48.72 -17.99 -38.56
N SER A 368 -49.42 -16.97 -39.06
CA SER A 368 -50.72 -16.43 -38.61
C SER A 368 -51.07 -16.09 -37.15
N ALA A 369 -51.48 -14.82 -37.02
CA ALA A 369 -52.78 -14.38 -36.52
C ALA A 369 -53.03 -14.16 -35.01
N THR A 370 -53.63 -12.99 -34.78
CA THR A 370 -54.61 -12.63 -33.73
C THR A 370 -54.08 -12.52 -32.30
N ASP A 371 -54.56 -11.66 -31.41
CA ASP A 371 -55.42 -10.47 -31.40
C ASP A 371 -55.49 -10.11 -29.89
N ILE A 372 -56.09 -8.98 -29.56
CA ILE A 372 -56.65 -8.64 -28.23
C ILE A 372 -55.67 -8.13 -27.14
N THR A 373 -55.88 -6.85 -26.81
CA THR A 373 -55.63 -6.12 -25.55
C THR A 373 -56.50 -6.73 -24.40
N PRO A 374 -56.77 -6.14 -23.20
CA PRO A 374 -56.39 -4.85 -22.61
C PRO A 374 -56.05 -4.86 -21.09
N ILE A 375 -55.48 -3.73 -20.65
CA ILE A 375 -55.83 -2.85 -19.51
C ILE A 375 -56.47 -3.47 -18.25
N THR A 376 -56.01 -3.06 -17.06
CA THR A 376 -56.80 -2.56 -15.89
C THR A 376 -55.90 -2.52 -14.64
N PHE A 377 -56.01 -1.61 -13.66
CA PHE A 377 -56.75 -0.37 -13.47
C PHE A 377 -56.16 0.32 -12.22
N ALA A 378 -56.13 1.65 -12.24
CA ALA A 378 -56.38 2.64 -11.17
C ALA A 378 -56.00 2.32 -9.71
N SER A 379 -55.36 3.20 -8.95
CA SER A 379 -55.89 4.50 -8.45
C SER A 379 -55.04 4.85 -7.21
N PHE A 380 -54.81 6.08 -6.75
CA PHE A 380 -55.74 7.19 -6.50
C PHE A 380 -54.95 8.51 -6.38
N ASP A 381 -55.53 9.58 -6.90
CA ASP A 381 -55.20 11.00 -6.69
C ASP A 381 -55.37 11.45 -5.23
N TYR A 382 -54.68 12.53 -4.82
CA TYR A 382 -55.30 13.69 -4.14
C TYR A 382 -54.37 14.92 -4.05
N MET A 383 -54.59 15.88 -4.95
CA MET A 383 -54.67 17.36 -4.81
C MET A 383 -53.68 18.15 -3.92
N ALA A 384 -52.98 19.12 -4.52
CA ALA A 384 -53.14 20.55 -4.17
C ALA A 384 -52.53 21.47 -5.25
N ASP A 385 -53.28 22.53 -5.51
CA ASP A 385 -53.16 23.54 -6.55
C ASP A 385 -52.07 24.60 -6.29
N ASP A 386 -51.85 25.35 -7.36
CA ASP A 386 -50.92 26.40 -7.75
C ASP A 386 -50.40 27.42 -6.71
N THR A 387 -49.35 28.13 -7.13
CA THR A 387 -48.69 29.30 -6.52
C THR A 387 -47.54 29.03 -5.54
N MET A 388 -46.36 28.69 -6.06
CA MET A 388 -45.13 29.43 -5.72
C MET A 388 -44.09 29.27 -6.83
N ASN A 389 -43.80 30.41 -7.45
CA ASN A 389 -42.61 30.70 -8.24
C ASN A 389 -41.35 30.01 -7.66
N LYS A 390 -40.94 28.88 -8.24
CA LYS A 390 -39.56 28.37 -8.13
C LYS A 390 -38.99 28.43 -9.53
N GLY A 391 -38.29 29.52 -9.81
CA GLY A 391 -37.43 29.59 -10.98
C GLY A 391 -36.59 28.32 -11.06
N THR A 392 -36.58 27.70 -12.22
CA THR A 392 -35.51 26.80 -12.64
C THR A 392 -34.21 27.59 -12.56
N PHE A 393 -33.53 27.51 -11.42
CA PHE A 393 -32.32 28.30 -11.18
C PHE A 393 -31.07 27.73 -11.86
N HIS A 394 -31.18 26.56 -12.48
CA HIS A 394 -30.09 26.01 -13.30
C HIS A 394 -30.68 25.45 -14.60
N GLU A 395 -30.30 26.06 -15.71
CA GLU A 395 -30.49 25.50 -17.03
C GLU A 395 -29.57 24.27 -17.14
N LYS A 396 -30.12 23.11 -17.50
CA LYS A 396 -29.37 21.86 -17.60
C LYS A 396 -28.30 22.03 -18.68
N ILE A 397 -27.03 22.13 -18.30
CA ILE A 397 -25.94 22.29 -19.26
C ILE A 397 -25.90 21.04 -20.14
N ILE A 398 -26.08 21.27 -21.45
CA ILE A 398 -25.92 20.24 -22.47
C ILE A 398 -24.42 19.94 -22.54
N LEU A 399 -24.06 18.67 -22.33
CA LEU A 399 -22.70 18.19 -22.62
C LEU A 399 -22.34 18.67 -24.03
N ASN A 400 -21.17 19.29 -24.23
CA ASN A 400 -20.71 19.58 -25.58
C ASN A 400 -20.79 18.26 -26.37
N PRO A 401 -21.38 18.22 -27.58
CA PRO A 401 -21.55 16.97 -28.32
C PRO A 401 -20.23 16.19 -28.53
N GLY A 402 -19.09 16.88 -28.48
CA GLY A 402 -17.74 16.27 -28.51
C GLY A 402 -17.25 15.68 -27.17
N ASP A 403 -17.85 16.05 -26.04
CA ASP A 403 -17.53 15.51 -24.69
C ASP A 403 -18.28 14.18 -24.39
N ASP A 404 -19.32 13.85 -25.17
CA ASP A 404 -20.15 12.64 -25.02
C ASP A 404 -19.86 11.55 -26.08
N SER A 405 -19.13 11.89 -27.16
CA SER A 405 -18.78 10.92 -28.20
C SER A 405 -17.68 9.94 -27.72
N SER A 406 -18.02 8.84 -27.05
CA SER A 406 -17.01 7.88 -26.59
C SER A 406 -17.45 6.41 -26.49
N ALA A 407 -17.63 5.77 -27.65
CA ALA A 407 -17.44 4.34 -27.82
C ALA A 407 -17.22 3.98 -29.30
N GLU A 408 -16.15 4.49 -29.91
CA GLU A 408 -15.73 4.02 -31.23
C GLU A 408 -14.64 2.95 -31.06
N LEU A 409 -14.84 1.79 -31.70
CA LEU A 409 -13.84 0.72 -31.75
C LEU A 409 -12.92 0.92 -32.95
N CYS A 410 -11.61 0.96 -32.68
CA CYS A 410 -10.57 0.80 -33.68
C CYS A 410 -9.78 -0.48 -33.38
N GLY A 411 -10.21 -1.62 -33.93
CA GLY A 411 -9.63 -2.91 -33.56
C GLY A 411 -9.74 -3.17 -32.05
N ASN A 412 -8.62 -3.46 -31.38
CA ASN A 412 -8.54 -3.67 -29.93
C ASN A 412 -8.56 -2.38 -29.08
N PHE A 413 -8.57 -1.19 -29.71
CA PHE A 413 -8.60 0.08 -28.99
C PHE A 413 -10.02 0.62 -28.85
N THR A 414 -10.42 0.92 -27.62
CA THR A 414 -11.69 1.59 -27.30
C THR A 414 -11.41 3.02 -26.81
N PHE A 415 -12.00 4.01 -27.48
CA PHE A 415 -11.99 5.39 -26.99
C PHE A 415 -13.13 5.56 -25.98
N ARG A 416 -12.94 5.13 -24.73
CA ARG A 416 -13.91 5.36 -23.65
C ARG A 416 -13.54 6.60 -22.85
N LYS A 417 -14.53 7.45 -22.56
CA LYS A 417 -14.43 8.39 -21.44
C LYS A 417 -14.31 7.54 -20.17
N PRO A 418 -13.23 7.66 -19.37
CA PRO A 418 -13.12 6.90 -18.14
C PRO A 418 -14.28 7.32 -17.24
N ASN A 419 -15.13 6.35 -16.86
CA ASN A 419 -16.17 6.58 -15.86
C ASN A 419 -15.48 6.60 -14.49
N ILE A 420 -15.13 7.80 -14.03
CA ILE A 420 -14.36 8.00 -12.80
C ILE A 420 -15.35 8.24 -11.66
N GLU A 421 -15.27 7.40 -10.62
CA GLU A 421 -15.99 7.62 -9.37
C GLU A 421 -15.23 8.67 -8.54
N CYS A 422 -15.74 9.90 -8.51
CA CYS A 422 -15.13 11.00 -7.78
C CYS A 422 -15.98 11.42 -6.57
N TYR A 423 -15.33 11.57 -5.42
CA TYR A 423 -15.95 11.93 -4.15
C TYR A 423 -15.16 13.06 -3.46
N PRO A 424 -15.79 14.01 -2.74
CA PRO A 424 -17.23 14.19 -2.63
C PRO A 424 -17.82 14.78 -3.92
N MET A 425 -19.03 14.36 -4.27
CA MET A 425 -19.73 14.96 -5.41
C MET A 425 -20.14 16.41 -5.08
N PRO A 426 -20.06 17.32 -6.06
CA PRO A 426 -20.69 18.64 -6.03
C PRO A 426 -22.17 18.52 -5.64
N ASN A 427 -22.65 19.50 -4.87
CA ASN A 427 -24.02 19.54 -4.37
C ASN A 427 -24.75 20.78 -4.90
N ASP A 428 -26.05 20.88 -4.66
CA ASP A 428 -26.89 22.00 -5.13
C ASP A 428 -26.42 23.38 -4.66
N LEU A 429 -25.60 23.45 -3.61
CA LEU A 429 -25.02 24.70 -3.11
C LEU A 429 -23.75 25.11 -3.86
N ASN A 430 -23.05 24.17 -4.51
CA ASN A 430 -21.88 24.41 -5.34
C ASN A 430 -21.92 23.49 -6.58
N PRO A 431 -22.88 23.70 -7.49
CA PRO A 431 -23.01 22.89 -8.69
C PRO A 431 -21.83 23.15 -9.64
N CYS A 432 -21.46 22.17 -10.43
CA CYS A 432 -20.30 22.29 -11.33
C CYS A 432 -20.47 23.39 -12.37
N GLU A 433 -21.72 23.63 -12.75
CA GLU A 433 -22.18 24.66 -13.67
C GLU A 433 -21.72 26.06 -13.24
N ASP A 434 -21.84 26.35 -11.94
CA ASP A 434 -21.48 27.65 -11.37
C ASP A 434 -19.98 27.77 -11.13
N VAL A 435 -19.33 26.68 -10.72
CA VAL A 435 -17.88 26.66 -10.43
C VAL A 435 -17.04 26.74 -11.70
N MET A 436 -17.46 26.07 -12.78
CA MET A 436 -16.71 26.02 -14.04
C MET A 436 -17.08 27.17 -15.00
N GLY A 437 -18.11 27.97 -14.67
CA GLY A 437 -18.60 29.09 -15.47
C GLY A 437 -19.48 28.66 -16.65
N TYR A 438 -20.37 29.57 -17.04
CA TYR A 438 -21.22 29.48 -18.24
C TYR A 438 -20.53 30.14 -19.44
N GLN A 439 -20.76 29.64 -20.66
CA GLN A 439 -20.23 30.23 -21.91
C GLN A 439 -21.30 31.04 -22.64
#